data_AF-K7MPB7-F1
#
_entry.id   AF-K7MPB7-F1
#
_cell.length_a   1.000
_cell.length_b   1.000
_cell.length_c   1.000
_cell.angle_alpha   90.00
_cell.angle_beta   90.00
_cell.angle_gamma   90.00
#
_symmetry.space_group_name_H-M   'P 1'
#
loop_
_entity.id
_entity.type
_entity.pdbx_description
1 polymer ?
#
loop_
_entity_poly.entity_id
_entity_poly.type
_entity_poly.pdbx_seq_one_letter_code
_entity_poly.pdbx_strand_id
1 'polypeptide(L)'
;MIYNMLIPFQVYADGMPSISSKERKATIKEFYAVIYPSLRLLQGEFNNDQRNSCAEVSRKRLAKVLNKDLEGDEECGICMENGMKMVLPNCGHSLCISCFHDWYMRSESCPFCRGSLKRISPKDLWVVIGNSDVVDRITIAKENLRRLYHYIETLPSIISDAHAYTFNHML
;
A
#
# COMPACT_ATOMS: atom_id res chain seq x y z
N MET A 1 -22.01 5.24 -28.33
CA MET A 1 -21.29 6.54 -28.31
C MET A 1 -19.96 6.30 -27.60
N ILE A 2 -18.86 6.22 -28.34
CA ILE A 2 -17.53 6.05 -27.75
C ILE A 2 -17.02 7.45 -27.41
N TYR A 3 -17.12 7.84 -26.15
CA TYR A 3 -16.49 9.06 -25.67
C TYR A 3 -15.01 8.76 -25.39
N ASN A 4 -14.14 9.45 -26.11
CA ASN A 4 -12.69 9.34 -25.95
C ASN A 4 -12.26 10.45 -24.99
N MET A 5 -11.67 10.10 -23.86
CA MET A 5 -11.14 11.08 -22.92
C MET A 5 -9.63 11.24 -23.15
N LEU A 6 -9.19 12.47 -23.38
CA LEU A 6 -7.78 12.82 -23.50
C LEU A 6 -7.19 13.04 -22.11
N ILE A 7 -6.09 12.36 -21.81
CA ILE A 7 -5.39 12.53 -20.52
C ILE A 7 -4.04 13.18 -20.80
N PRO A 8 -3.89 14.50 -20.59
CA PRO A 8 -2.58 15.12 -20.55
C PRO A 8 -1.88 14.68 -19.26
N PHE A 9 -0.70 14.06 -19.39
CA PHE A 9 0.13 13.72 -18.23
C PHE A 9 1.47 14.45 -18.31
N GLN A 10 1.84 15.11 -17.21
CA GLN A 10 3.13 15.79 -17.06
C GLN A 10 4.09 14.83 -16.37
N VAL A 11 5.23 14.55 -17.00
CA VAL A 11 6.23 13.60 -16.48
C VAL A 11 7.24 14.37 -15.63
N TYR A 12 7.50 13.86 -14.42
CA TYR A 12 8.58 14.33 -13.55
C TYR A 12 9.71 13.31 -13.59
N ALA A 13 10.56 13.43 -14.61
CA ALA A 13 11.89 12.82 -14.59
C ALA A 13 12.88 13.93 -14.23
N ASP A 14 13.57 13.78 -13.10
CA ASP A 14 14.72 14.62 -12.71
C ASP A 14 14.46 16.08 -12.30
N GLY A 15 13.27 16.41 -11.81
CA GLY A 15 12.97 17.76 -11.28
C GLY A 15 12.87 18.87 -12.34
N MET A 16 12.97 18.52 -13.61
CA MET A 16 12.70 19.42 -14.74
C MET A 16 11.41 19.00 -15.45
N PRO A 17 10.49 19.92 -15.76
CA PRO A 17 9.25 19.57 -16.44
C PRO A 17 9.56 19.08 -17.87
N SER A 18 9.46 17.77 -18.11
CA SER A 18 9.47 17.21 -19.45
C SER A 18 8.05 16.78 -19.81
N ILE A 19 7.46 17.48 -20.78
CA ILE A 19 6.16 17.15 -21.33
C ILE A 19 6.37 15.91 -22.21
N SER A 20 5.83 14.75 -21.82
CA SER A 20 5.72 13.63 -22.75
C SER A 20 4.65 13.98 -23.77
N SER A 21 5.06 14.14 -25.02
CA SER A 21 4.21 14.59 -26.14
C SER A 21 3.21 13.54 -26.64
N LYS A 22 3.07 12.40 -25.97
CA LYS A 22 2.26 11.27 -26.44
C LYS A 22 0.92 11.22 -25.73
N GLU A 23 -0.10 11.75 -26.38
CA GLU A 23 -1.48 11.60 -25.92
C GLU A 23 -1.94 10.13 -26.00
N ARG A 24 -2.67 9.70 -24.97
CA ARG A 24 -3.20 8.34 -24.84
C ARG A 24 -4.72 8.39 -24.77
N LYS A 25 -5.37 7.38 -25.35
CA LYS A 25 -6.82 7.26 -25.46
C LYS A 25 -7.36 6.28 -24.44
N ALA A 26 -8.19 6.74 -23.51
CA ALA A 26 -8.95 5.90 -22.59
C ALA A 26 -10.45 5.94 -22.93
N THR A 27 -11.12 4.81 -22.77
CA THR A 27 -12.58 4.76 -22.71
C THR A 27 -13.10 5.34 -21.38
N ILE A 28 -14.37 5.75 -21.35
CA ILE A 28 -15.04 6.14 -20.09
C ILE A 28 -14.88 5.07 -19.01
N LYS A 29 -14.99 3.79 -19.39
CA LYS A 29 -14.90 2.67 -18.45
C LYS A 29 -13.52 2.60 -17.82
N GLU A 30 -12.46 2.68 -18.62
CA GLU A 30 -11.06 2.69 -18.14
C GLU A 30 -10.78 3.89 -17.25
N PHE A 31 -11.33 5.05 -17.61
CA PHE A 31 -11.22 6.25 -16.81
C PHE A 31 -11.79 6.06 -15.39
N TYR A 32 -13.04 5.62 -15.27
CA TYR A 32 -13.66 5.46 -13.95
C TYR A 32 -13.22 4.21 -13.20
N ALA A 33 -12.79 3.14 -13.89
CA ALA A 33 -12.39 1.89 -13.25
C ALA A 33 -10.94 1.90 -12.75
N VAL A 34 -10.04 2.65 -13.41
CA VAL A 34 -8.61 2.61 -13.12
C VAL A 34 -8.05 4.00 -12.85
N ILE A 35 -8.19 4.91 -13.83
CA ILE A 35 -7.45 6.17 -13.84
C ILE A 35 -7.94 7.11 -12.72
N TYR A 36 -9.25 7.31 -12.58
CA TYR A 36 -9.83 8.19 -11.58
C TYR A 36 -9.58 7.70 -10.13
N PRO A 37 -9.79 6.42 -9.79
CA PRO A 37 -9.39 5.88 -8.49
C PRO A 37 -7.90 6.08 -8.19
N SER A 38 -7.00 5.82 -9.14
CA SER A 38 -5.56 6.02 -8.96
C SER A 38 -5.20 7.49 -8.71
N LEU A 39 -5.81 8.42 -9.45
CA LEU A 39 -5.59 9.86 -9.24
C LEU A 39 -6.10 10.32 -7.86
N ARG A 40 -7.27 9.85 -7.42
CA ARG A 40 -7.79 10.15 -6.07
C ARG A 40 -6.88 9.62 -4.98
N LEU A 41 -6.35 8.40 -5.15
CA LEU A 41 -5.44 7.78 -4.19
C LEU A 41 -4.18 8.63 -4.03
N LEU A 42 -3.56 9.02 -5.16
CA LEU A 42 -2.38 9.88 -5.17
C LEU A 42 -2.65 11.25 -4.53
N GLN A 43 -3.80 11.88 -4.80
CA GLN A 43 -4.17 13.14 -4.13
C GLN A 43 -4.29 12.98 -2.61
N GLY A 44 -4.84 11.86 -2.13
CA GLY A 44 -4.92 11.55 -0.70
C GLY A 44 -3.57 11.28 -0.05
N GLU A 45 -2.59 10.77 -0.81
CA GLU A 45 -1.24 10.50 -0.33
C GLU A 45 -0.38 11.77 -0.16
N PHE A 46 -0.63 12.80 -0.99
CA PHE A 46 0.12 14.07 -0.97
C PHE A 46 -0.57 15.23 -0.24
N ASN A 47 -1.89 15.17 0.02
CA ASN A 47 -2.60 16.20 0.79
C ASN A 47 -2.38 16.02 2.30
N ASN A 48 -1.30 16.59 2.82
CA ASN A 48 -1.17 16.94 4.23
C ASN A 48 -1.42 18.45 4.36
N ASP A 49 -2.62 18.86 4.79
CA ASP A 49 -2.79 19.90 5.83
C ASP A 49 -4.26 20.13 6.23
N GLN A 50 -4.52 19.89 7.51
CA GLN A 50 -5.39 20.64 8.42
C GLN A 50 -6.86 20.92 8.03
N ARG A 51 -7.79 20.06 8.50
CA ARG A 51 -9.12 20.46 9.01
C ARG A 51 -9.75 19.40 9.94
N ASN A 52 -9.26 19.44 11.18
CA ASN A 52 -9.94 19.38 12.47
C ASN A 52 -11.27 18.61 12.71
N SER A 53 -11.25 17.95 13.88
CA SER A 53 -12.29 17.99 14.92
C SER A 53 -13.45 16.97 14.88
N CYS A 54 -13.22 15.79 15.48
CA CYS A 54 -14.12 15.14 16.49
C CYS A 54 -13.62 13.74 16.96
N ALA A 55 -12.57 13.16 16.36
CA ALA A 55 -12.11 11.79 16.69
C ALA A 55 -10.66 11.68 17.23
N GLU A 56 -10.05 12.81 17.63
CA GLU A 56 -8.62 12.91 17.95
C GLU A 56 -8.28 12.78 19.45
N VAL A 57 -9.23 13.04 20.36
CA VAL A 57 -8.93 13.06 21.81
C VAL A 57 -8.75 11.65 22.39
N SER A 58 -9.41 10.65 21.81
CA SER A 58 -9.32 9.25 22.28
C SER A 58 -8.06 8.51 21.82
N ARG A 59 -7.44 8.91 20.69
CA ARG A 59 -6.24 8.23 20.14
C ARG A 59 -4.92 8.70 20.76
N LYS A 60 -4.81 9.97 21.16
CA LYS A 60 -3.55 10.51 21.73
C LYS A 60 -3.20 9.94 23.11
N ARG A 61 -4.18 9.43 23.86
CA ARG A 61 -3.91 8.77 25.15
C ARG A 61 -3.41 7.34 24.99
N LEU A 62 -3.81 6.62 23.93
CA LEU A 62 -3.34 5.25 23.65
C LEU A 62 -1.94 5.25 23.01
N ALA A 63 -1.65 6.19 22.11
CA ALA A 63 -0.34 6.28 21.45
C ALA A 63 0.80 6.66 22.41
N LYS A 64 0.53 7.39 23.49
CA LYS A 64 1.56 7.76 24.49
C LYS A 64 1.84 6.62 25.50
N VAL A 65 0.93 5.66 25.62
CA VAL A 65 1.14 4.45 26.44
C VAL A 65 1.91 3.39 25.64
N LEU A 66 1.70 3.27 24.33
CA LEU A 66 2.46 2.33 23.48
C LEU A 66 3.90 2.76 23.18
N ASN A 67 4.18 4.06 23.00
CA ASN A 67 5.51 4.51 22.55
C ASN A 67 6.64 4.35 23.57
N LYS A 68 6.36 3.97 24.82
CA LYS A 68 7.39 3.86 25.86
C LYS A 68 7.97 2.45 26.01
N ASP A 69 7.35 1.45 25.37
CA ASP A 69 7.75 0.03 25.46
C ASP A 69 8.12 -0.60 24.09
N LEU A 70 8.02 0.15 22.98
CA LEU A 70 8.28 -0.36 21.61
C LEU A 70 9.75 -0.29 21.15
N GLU A 71 10.69 -0.01 22.05
CA GLU A 71 12.11 -0.34 21.83
C GLU A 71 12.42 -1.78 22.28
N GLY A 72 11.42 -2.52 22.79
CA GLY A 72 11.56 -3.89 23.29
C GLY A 72 11.42 -4.97 22.21
N ASP A 73 12.55 -5.57 21.86
CA ASP A 73 12.77 -6.79 21.08
C ASP A 73 11.87 -7.00 19.85
N GLU A 74 12.33 -6.51 18.69
CA GLU A 74 11.85 -6.95 17.36
C GLU A 74 12.26 -8.42 17.06
N GLU A 75 13.19 -8.96 17.84
CA GLU A 75 13.73 -10.33 17.71
C GLU A 75 12.86 -11.36 18.44
N CYS A 76 12.69 -12.54 17.87
CA CYS A 76 12.01 -13.63 18.55
C CYS A 76 12.82 -14.12 19.75
N GLY A 77 12.22 -14.17 20.95
CA GLY A 77 12.87 -14.71 22.16
C GLY A 77 13.19 -16.21 22.15
N ILE A 78 13.06 -16.90 21.01
CA ILE A 78 13.41 -18.31 20.81
C ILE A 78 14.56 -18.44 19.79
N CYS A 79 14.39 -17.91 18.57
CA CYS A 79 15.42 -18.00 17.53
C CYS A 79 16.34 -16.77 17.40
N MET A 80 16.03 -15.68 18.10
CA MET A 80 16.75 -14.39 18.04
C MET A 80 16.76 -13.74 16.65
N GLU A 81 15.83 -14.11 15.77
CA GLU A 81 15.69 -13.50 14.44
C GLU A 81 14.54 -12.48 14.42
N ASN A 82 14.69 -11.44 13.58
CA ASN A 82 13.60 -10.52 13.26
C ASN A 82 12.54 -11.18 12.38
N GLY A 83 11.29 -10.80 12.60
CA GLY A 83 10.19 -11.16 11.71
C GLY A 83 8.83 -10.98 12.37
N MET A 84 7.78 -11.16 11.56
CA MET A 84 6.40 -11.12 12.05
C MET A 84 6.19 -12.11 13.19
N LYS A 85 5.59 -11.63 14.28
CA LYS A 85 5.36 -12.42 15.48
C LYS A 85 3.89 -12.75 15.64
N MET A 86 3.60 -13.96 16.08
CA MET A 86 2.27 -14.36 16.50
C MET A 86 2.09 -14.09 17.99
N VAL A 87 0.96 -13.50 18.38
CA VAL A 87 0.58 -13.28 19.78
C VAL A 87 -0.30 -14.44 20.25
N LEU A 88 0.07 -15.03 21.38
CA LEU A 88 -0.71 -16.09 22.01
C LEU A 88 -1.91 -15.50 22.75
N PRO A 89 -3.16 -15.86 22.40
CA PRO A 89 -4.36 -15.18 22.90
C PRO A 89 -4.57 -15.30 24.41
N ASN A 90 -4.10 -16.39 25.02
CA ASN A 90 -4.33 -16.66 26.45
C ASN A 90 -3.34 -15.97 27.39
N CYS A 91 -2.21 -15.48 26.87
CA CYS A 91 -1.15 -14.92 27.72
C CYS A 91 -0.44 -13.69 27.15
N GLY A 92 -0.74 -13.27 25.91
CA GLY A 92 -0.14 -12.08 25.28
C GLY A 92 1.33 -12.22 24.87
N HIS A 93 2.03 -13.30 25.23
CA HIS A 93 3.39 -13.54 24.76
C HIS A 93 3.43 -13.73 23.24
N SER A 94 4.53 -13.28 22.63
CA SER A 94 4.73 -13.34 21.19
C SER A 94 6.03 -14.05 20.81
N LEU A 95 6.00 -14.70 19.65
CA LEU A 95 7.13 -15.42 19.04
C LEU A 95 6.95 -15.42 17.52
N CYS A 96 8.03 -15.58 16.75
CA CYS A 96 7.92 -15.60 15.29
C CYS A 96 7.02 -16.75 14.81
N ILE A 97 6.42 -16.58 13.64
CA ILE A 97 5.44 -17.54 13.08
C ILE A 97 6.04 -18.96 12.97
N SER A 98 7.31 -19.07 12.55
CA SER A 98 8.02 -20.36 12.45
C SER A 98 8.15 -21.04 13.82
N CYS A 99 8.66 -20.32 14.82
CA CYS A 99 8.79 -20.84 16.18
C CYS A 99 7.43 -21.20 16.79
N PHE A 100 6.36 -20.45 16.49
CA PHE A 100 5.00 -20.82 16.91
C PHE A 100 4.59 -22.17 16.34
N HIS A 101 4.70 -22.37 15.02
CA HIS A 101 4.29 -23.61 14.37
C HIS A 101 5.09 -24.81 14.89
N ASP A 102 6.43 -24.69 14.95
CA ASP A 102 7.31 -25.76 15.43
C ASP A 102 7.01 -26.13 16.88
N TRP A 103 6.76 -25.13 17.71
CA TRP A 103 6.45 -25.35 19.12
C TRP A 103 5.05 -25.93 19.33
N TYR A 104 4.03 -25.40 18.64
CA TYR A 104 2.65 -25.86 18.78
C TYR A 104 2.47 -27.31 18.35
N MET A 105 3.24 -27.79 17.37
CA MET A 105 3.28 -29.21 16.99
C MET A 105 3.84 -30.13 18.09
N ARG A 106 4.65 -29.60 19.01
CA ARG A 106 5.30 -30.36 20.09
C ARG A 106 4.60 -30.19 21.42
N SER A 107 4.04 -29.01 21.69
CA SER A 107 3.39 -28.67 22.95
C SER A 107 2.28 -27.63 22.77
N GLU A 108 1.12 -27.92 23.32
CA GLU A 108 -0.01 -26.99 23.43
C GLU A 108 0.12 -26.09 24.68
N SER A 109 1.32 -25.59 24.98
CA SER A 109 1.59 -24.68 26.11
C SER A 109 2.46 -23.51 25.66
N CYS A 110 2.26 -22.32 26.20
CA CYS A 110 3.14 -21.18 25.94
C CYS A 110 4.60 -21.52 26.35
N PRO A 111 5.60 -21.32 25.47
CA PRO A 111 7.00 -21.61 25.80
C PRO A 111 7.57 -20.69 26.90
N PHE A 112 6.97 -19.51 27.09
CA PHE A 112 7.44 -18.52 28.06
C PHE A 112 6.82 -18.69 29.44
N CYS A 113 5.49 -18.86 29.52
CA CYS A 113 4.77 -18.92 30.81
C CYS A 113 4.08 -20.25 31.09
N ARG A 114 4.17 -21.23 30.18
CA ARG A 114 3.52 -22.56 30.28
C ARG A 114 1.99 -22.53 30.34
N GLY A 115 1.36 -21.39 30.07
CA GLY A 115 -0.09 -21.27 29.94
C GLY A 115 -0.65 -22.15 28.82
N SER A 116 -1.83 -22.74 29.02
CA SER A 116 -2.45 -23.67 28.05
C SER A 116 -2.79 -22.96 26.73
N LEU A 117 -2.48 -23.62 25.61
CA LEU A 117 -2.85 -23.23 24.24
C LEU A 117 -3.90 -24.18 23.64
N LYS A 118 -4.52 -25.03 24.47
CA LYS A 118 -5.61 -25.92 24.04
C LYS A 118 -6.79 -25.09 23.55
N ARG A 119 -7.36 -25.49 22.40
CA ARG A 119 -8.55 -24.88 21.75
C ARG A 119 -8.34 -23.50 21.11
N ILE A 120 -7.11 -23.14 20.75
CA ILE A 120 -6.89 -21.93 19.93
C ILE A 120 -7.38 -22.20 18.52
N SER A 121 -8.29 -21.35 18.02
CA SER A 121 -8.67 -21.38 16.61
C SER A 121 -7.74 -20.48 15.79
N PRO A 122 -7.56 -20.73 14.48
CA PRO A 122 -6.79 -19.84 13.60
C PRO A 122 -7.29 -18.39 13.59
N LYS A 123 -8.55 -18.15 13.99
CA LYS A 123 -9.16 -16.81 14.05
C LYS A 123 -8.76 -16.04 15.31
N ASP A 124 -8.24 -16.73 16.32
CA ASP A 124 -7.80 -16.14 17.59
C ASP A 124 -6.32 -15.77 17.58
N LEU A 125 -5.60 -16.10 16.50
CA LEU A 125 -4.18 -15.83 16.32
C LEU A 125 -3.99 -14.45 15.69
N TRP A 126 -3.32 -13.57 16.42
CA TRP A 126 -3.00 -12.21 15.96
C TRP A 126 -1.55 -12.14 15.54
N VAL A 127 -1.27 -11.47 14.42
CA VAL A 127 0.10 -11.21 13.95
C VAL A 127 0.47 -9.76 14.31
N VAL A 128 1.58 -9.59 15.01
CA VAL A 128 2.23 -8.30 15.20
C VAL A 128 3.03 -7.99 13.94
N ILE A 129 2.65 -6.88 13.31
CA ILE A 129 3.41 -6.27 12.21
C ILE A 129 4.44 -5.35 12.86
N GLY A 130 5.73 -5.68 12.71
CA GLY A 130 6.81 -4.88 13.27
C GLY A 130 6.97 -3.57 12.50
N ASN A 131 7.73 -2.62 13.06
CA ASN A 131 7.96 -1.33 12.38
C ASN A 131 8.68 -1.51 11.04
N SER A 132 9.53 -2.54 10.91
CA SER A 132 10.21 -2.89 9.66
C SER A 132 9.28 -3.44 8.58
N ASP A 133 8.11 -3.97 8.94
CA ASP A 133 7.13 -4.53 8.01
C ASP A 133 6.17 -3.46 7.47
N VAL A 134 6.19 -2.25 8.04
CA VAL A 134 5.37 -1.12 7.58
C VAL A 134 6.10 -0.40 6.46
N VAL A 135 5.61 -0.56 5.22
CA VAL A 135 6.10 0.23 4.08
C VAL A 135 5.74 1.70 4.27
N ASP A 136 6.72 2.58 4.15
CA ASP A 136 6.51 4.01 4.34
C ASP A 136 5.56 4.60 3.27
N ARG A 137 4.83 5.66 3.64
CA ARG A 137 3.83 6.29 2.77
C ARG A 137 4.43 6.83 1.46
N ILE A 138 5.69 7.24 1.46
CA ILE A 138 6.36 7.77 0.27
C ILE A 138 6.63 6.62 -0.72
N THR A 139 7.09 5.48 -0.23
CA THR A 139 7.31 4.27 -1.04
C THR A 139 6.00 3.75 -1.63
N ILE A 140 4.92 3.72 -0.84
CA ILE A 140 3.58 3.35 -1.34
C ILE A 140 3.13 4.30 -2.45
N ALA A 141 3.23 5.62 -2.23
CA ALA A 141 2.82 6.61 -3.22
C ALA A 141 3.64 6.52 -4.52
N LYS A 142 4.96 6.30 -4.41
CA LYS A 142 5.83 6.08 -5.59
C LYS A 142 5.41 4.85 -6.39
N GLU A 143 5.09 3.75 -5.74
CA GLU A 143 4.65 2.53 -6.41
C GLU A 143 3.27 2.69 -7.06
N ASN A 144 2.34 3.35 -6.37
CA ASN A 144 1.01 3.67 -6.93
C ASN A 144 1.13 4.57 -8.17
N LEU A 145 2.01 5.56 -8.12
CA LEU A 145 2.31 6.43 -9.24
C LEU A 145 2.90 5.65 -10.42
N ARG A 146 3.87 4.77 -10.15
CA ARG A 146 4.48 3.90 -11.16
C ARG A 146 3.45 3.02 -11.86
N ARG A 147 2.53 2.42 -11.10
CA ARG A 147 1.44 1.59 -11.65
C ARG A 147 0.51 2.39 -12.55
N LEU A 148 0.13 3.60 -12.13
CA LEU A 148 -0.70 4.48 -12.94
C LEU A 148 -0.01 4.85 -14.26
N TYR A 149 1.28 5.22 -14.21
CA TYR A 149 2.03 5.52 -15.43
C TYR A 149 2.13 4.32 -16.36
N HIS A 150 2.45 3.15 -15.82
CA HIS A 150 2.52 1.94 -16.62
C HIS A 150 1.17 1.61 -17.28
N TYR A 151 0.06 1.79 -16.57
CA TYR A 151 -1.28 1.64 -17.15
C TYR A 151 -1.54 2.65 -18.27
N ILE A 152 -1.15 3.92 -18.10
CA ILE A 152 -1.30 4.94 -19.15
C ILE A 152 -0.48 4.58 -20.39
N GLU A 153 0.69 3.98 -20.24
CA GLU A 153 1.53 3.55 -21.35
C GLU A 153 0.94 2.39 -22.17
N THR A 154 0.09 1.55 -21.56
CA THR A 154 -0.59 0.46 -22.27
C THR A 154 -1.83 0.92 -23.04
N LEU A 155 -2.34 2.13 -22.78
CA LEU A 155 -3.46 2.70 -23.53
C LEU A 155 -3.07 3.00 -24.99
N PRO A 156 -4.01 2.92 -25.95
CA PRO A 156 -3.75 3.25 -27.35
C PRO A 156 -3.20 4.68 -27.52
N SER A 157 -2.13 4.83 -28.31
CA SER A 157 -1.58 6.15 -28.67
C SER A 157 -2.45 6.85 -29.71
N ILE A 158 -2.60 8.16 -29.57
CA ILE A 158 -3.21 9.00 -30.59
C ILE A 158 -2.13 9.29 -31.62
N ILE A 159 -2.12 8.54 -32.73
CA ILE A 159 -1.30 8.90 -33.90
C ILE A 159 -1.96 10.15 -34.50
N SER A 160 -1.20 11.24 -34.61
CA SER A 160 -1.64 12.43 -35.34
C SER A 160 -1.72 12.06 -36.83
N ASP A 161 -2.95 11.86 -37.35
CA ASP A 161 -3.22 11.78 -38.80
C ASP A 161 -3.05 13.18 -39.42
N ALA A 162 -1.81 13.66 -39.46
CA ALA A 162 -1.44 14.88 -40.15
C ALA A 162 -0.99 14.59 -41.60
N HIS A 163 -1.59 13.62 -42.31
CA HIS A 163 -1.25 13.35 -43.72
C HIS A 163 -2.44 12.88 -44.60
N ALA A 164 -3.70 13.17 -44.22
CA ALA A 164 -4.87 12.73 -45.00
C ALA A 164 -5.64 13.85 -45.74
N TYR A 165 -5.13 15.09 -45.79
CA TYR A 165 -5.90 16.22 -46.37
C TYR A 165 -5.08 17.20 -47.22
N THR A 166 -4.27 16.70 -48.16
CA THR A 166 -3.78 17.53 -49.28
C THR A 166 -3.61 16.71 -50.55
N PHE A 167 -4.70 16.14 -51.07
CA PHE A 167 -4.79 15.79 -52.50
C PHE A 167 -6.26 15.65 -52.88
N ASN A 168 -6.98 16.77 -52.97
CA ASN A 168 -8.24 16.89 -53.72
C ASN A 168 -8.61 18.37 -53.85
N HIS A 169 -7.81 19.11 -54.60
CA HIS A 169 -8.25 20.27 -55.38
C HIS A 169 -7.09 20.71 -56.27
N MET A 170 -6.98 20.10 -57.45
CA MET A 170 -6.54 20.70 -58.73
C MET A 170 -6.63 19.62 -59.82
N LEU A 171 -7.81 19.48 -60.40
CA LEU A 171 -8.05 19.13 -61.81
C LEU A 171 -9.40 19.73 -62.20
#